data_AF-A0A2U3APU1-F1
#
_entry.id   AF-A0A2U3APU1-F1
#
_cell.length_a   1.000
_cell.length_b   1.000
_cell.length_c   1.000
_cell.angle_alpha   90.00
_cell.angle_beta   90.00
_cell.angle_gamma   90.00
#
_symmetry.space_group_name_H-M   'P 1'
#
loop_
_entity.id
_entity.type
_entity.pdbx_description
1 polymer ?
#
loop_
_entity_poly.entity_id
_entity_poly.type
_entity_poly.pdbx_seq_one_letter_code
_entity_poly.pdbx_strand_id
1 'polypeptide(L)'
;MVKVNIDADGCPVVSQTVNIAKKFDFEVVIYCDTSHEISVEGIVTKIISKGADAVDFALLKDVEKGDIVVTQDYGLAAMALAKNALVIDQNGREFTQENIDQLLFTRHLGQKIRQAGGRTKGPKKRDKDVNKIYEKNFYQLCERAK
;
A
#
# COMPACT_ATOMS: atom_id res chain seq x y z
N MET A 1 16.10 11.18 2.96
CA MET A 1 16.32 9.77 2.57
C MET A 1 14.95 9.18 2.38
N VAL A 2 14.67 8.54 1.24
CA VAL A 2 13.33 8.02 0.94
C VAL A 2 13.01 6.82 1.82
N LYS A 3 11.82 6.79 2.38
CA LYS A 3 11.29 5.65 3.13
C LYS A 3 10.16 4.96 2.37
N VAL A 4 10.16 3.63 2.41
CA VAL A 4 9.09 2.78 1.90
C VAL A 4 8.27 2.27 3.09
N ASN A 5 7.05 2.79 3.21
CA ASN A 5 6.10 2.44 4.25
C ASN A 5 5.10 1.42 3.70
N ILE A 6 5.12 0.20 4.23
CA ILE A 6 4.32 -0.93 3.73
C ILE A 6 3.17 -1.20 4.70
N ASP A 7 1.94 -1.00 4.23
CA ASP A 7 0.75 -1.59 4.85
C ASP A 7 0.74 -3.09 4.53
N ALA A 8 1.04 -3.90 5.52
CA ALA A 8 1.35 -5.32 5.33
C ALA A 8 0.13 -6.23 5.48
N ASP A 9 -1.01 -5.70 5.93
CA ASP A 9 -2.22 -6.50 6.12
C ASP A 9 -2.71 -7.05 4.77
N GLY A 10 -2.68 -8.37 4.62
CA GLY A 10 -3.02 -9.06 3.37
C GLY A 10 -2.14 -8.65 2.17
N CYS A 11 -0.96 -8.06 2.36
CA CYS A 11 -0.11 -7.60 1.27
C CYS A 11 0.74 -8.74 0.67
N PRO A 12 0.50 -9.17 -0.59
CA PRO A 12 1.19 -10.33 -1.17
C PRO A 12 2.57 -10.01 -1.75
N VAL A 13 3.04 -8.76 -1.60
CA VAL A 13 4.26 -8.25 -2.27
C VAL A 13 5.30 -7.67 -1.31
N VAL A 14 5.18 -7.93 0.00
CA VAL A 14 6.13 -7.41 1.00
C VAL A 14 7.58 -7.76 0.63
N SER A 15 7.87 -9.04 0.34
CA SER A 15 9.23 -9.49 0.01
C SER A 15 9.80 -8.82 -1.25
N GLN A 16 8.98 -8.69 -2.31
CA GLN A 16 9.36 -8.03 -3.56
C GLN A 16 9.68 -6.55 -3.30
N THR A 17 8.86 -5.88 -2.49
CA THR A 17 9.02 -4.48 -2.11
C THR A 17 10.32 -4.28 -1.37
N VAL A 18 10.57 -5.08 -0.33
CA VAL A 18 11.83 -5.04 0.45
C VAL A 18 13.04 -5.26 -0.45
N ASN A 19 13.00 -6.27 -1.31
CA ASN A 19 14.12 -6.63 -2.18
C ASN A 19 14.45 -5.54 -3.20
N ILE A 20 13.45 -4.83 -3.72
CA ILE A 20 13.67 -3.71 -4.65
C ILE A 20 14.16 -2.49 -3.89
N ALA A 21 13.52 -2.11 -2.77
CA ALA A 21 13.89 -0.95 -1.97
C ALA A 21 15.35 -1.01 -1.48
N LYS A 22 15.84 -2.20 -1.11
CA LYS A 22 17.25 -2.45 -0.76
C LYS A 22 18.23 -2.07 -1.87
N LYS A 23 17.85 -2.14 -3.15
CA LYS A 23 18.72 -1.77 -4.28
C LYS A 23 18.90 -0.25 -4.42
N PHE A 24 18.02 0.53 -3.79
CA PHE A 24 18.05 1.99 -3.80
C PHE A 24 18.52 2.57 -2.46
N ASP A 25 18.95 1.72 -1.52
CA ASP A 25 19.31 2.11 -0.15
C ASP A 25 18.18 2.86 0.58
N PHE A 26 16.92 2.56 0.25
CA PHE A 26 15.77 3.15 0.91
C PHE A 26 15.49 2.47 2.25
N GLU A 27 15.09 3.26 3.24
CA GLU A 27 14.60 2.72 4.51
C GLU A 27 13.25 2.02 4.27
N VAL A 28 13.03 0.87 4.89
CA VAL A 28 11.75 0.14 4.78
C VAL A 28 11.15 -0.03 6.16
N VAL A 29 9.88 0.30 6.29
CA VAL A 29 9.09 0.07 7.51
C VAL A 29 7.83 -0.69 7.15
N ILE A 30 7.62 -1.81 7.84
CA ILE A 30 6.45 -2.66 7.68
C ILE A 30 5.48 -2.36 8.83
N TYR A 31 4.21 -2.10 8.52
CA TYR A 31 3.15 -1.85 9.48
C TYR A 31 2.14 -2.99 9.41
N CYS A 32 1.88 -3.65 10.54
CA CYS A 32 0.90 -4.73 10.61
C CYS A 32 0.19 -4.74 11.96
N ASP A 33 -1.02 -5.32 11.97
CA ASP A 33 -1.75 -5.57 13.21
C ASP A 33 -1.23 -6.84 13.91
N THR A 34 -1.70 -7.10 15.14
CA THR A 34 -1.30 -8.28 15.91
C THR A 34 -1.79 -9.62 15.34
N SER A 35 -2.60 -9.65 14.27
CA SER A 35 -3.07 -10.89 13.65
C SER A 35 -2.16 -11.39 12.53
N HIS A 36 -1.27 -10.54 12.04
CA HIS A 36 -0.33 -10.87 10.98
C HIS A 36 1.09 -10.62 11.48
N GLU A 37 1.72 -11.65 12.03
CA GLU A 37 3.13 -11.58 12.42
C GLU A 37 3.99 -11.74 11.15
N ILE A 38 4.36 -10.60 10.55
CA ILE A 38 5.29 -10.53 9.42
C ILE A 38 6.62 -10.05 9.98
N SER A 39 7.64 -10.89 9.94
CA SER A 39 9.01 -10.48 10.28
C SER A 39 9.92 -10.67 9.07
N VAL A 40 10.69 -9.63 8.75
CA VAL A 40 11.69 -9.65 7.69
C VAL A 40 13.02 -9.24 8.31
N GLU A 41 14.04 -10.09 8.15
CA GLU A 41 15.35 -9.86 8.75
C GLU A 41 15.97 -8.53 8.28
N GLY A 42 16.41 -7.73 9.26
CA GLY A 42 17.02 -6.42 9.03
C GLY A 42 16.03 -5.31 8.64
N ILE A 43 14.72 -5.55 8.69
CA ILE A 43 13.69 -4.56 8.39
C ILE A 43 12.89 -4.20 9.64
N VAL A 44 12.64 -2.90 9.83
CA VAL A 44 11.81 -2.43 10.96
C VAL A 44 10.37 -2.84 10.72
N THR A 45 9.81 -3.60 11.67
CA THR A 45 8.39 -3.99 11.67
C THR A 45 7.71 -3.38 12.89
N LYS A 46 6.67 -2.58 12.66
CA LYS A 46 5.83 -1.97 13.70
C LYS A 46 4.53 -2.77 13.83
N ILE A 47 4.46 -3.60 14.87
CA ILE A 47 3.26 -4.34 15.23
C ILE A 47 2.36 -3.43 16.08
N ILE A 48 1.14 -3.20 15.62
CA ILE A 48 0.21 -2.23 16.22
C ILE A 48 -0.98 -2.98 16.82
N SER A 49 -1.39 -2.56 18.02
CA SER A 49 -2.56 -3.11 18.69
C SER A 49 -3.81 -2.93 17.84
N LYS A 50 -4.70 -3.93 17.84
CA LYS A 50 -5.99 -3.83 17.15
C LYS A 50 -6.78 -2.62 17.63
N GLY A 51 -7.18 -1.80 16.67
CA GLY A 51 -8.04 -0.63 16.84
C GLY A 51 -8.48 -0.17 15.45
N ALA A 52 -9.63 0.51 15.38
CA ALA A 52 -10.09 1.06 14.11
C ALA A 52 -9.02 1.98 13.52
N ASP A 53 -8.58 1.67 12.31
CA ASP A 53 -7.60 2.42 11.52
C ASP A 53 -6.26 2.68 12.24
N ALA A 54 -5.93 1.92 13.29
CA ALA A 54 -4.74 2.16 14.12
C ALA A 54 -3.43 1.98 13.33
N VAL A 55 -3.41 1.02 12.40
CA VAL A 55 -2.28 0.77 11.49
C VAL A 55 -2.11 1.96 10.54
N ASP A 56 -3.19 2.39 9.90
CA ASP A 56 -3.23 3.54 8.99
C ASP A 56 -2.70 4.81 9.66
N PHE A 57 -3.15 5.11 10.88
CA PHE A 57 -2.70 6.28 11.62
C PHE A 57 -1.21 6.23 11.96
N ALA A 58 -0.70 5.08 12.39
CA ALA A 58 0.70 4.92 12.71
C ALA A 58 1.57 5.07 11.45
N LEU A 59 1.15 4.46 10.34
CA LEU A 59 1.82 4.59 9.04
C LEU A 59 1.85 6.05 8.61
N LEU A 60 0.70 6.72 8.58
CA LEU A 60 0.61 8.12 8.14
C LEU A 60 1.39 9.09 9.02
N LYS A 61 1.54 8.80 10.31
CA LYS A 61 2.35 9.60 11.23
C LYS A 61 3.81 9.64 10.78
N ASP A 62 4.32 8.54 10.27
CA ASP A 62 5.72 8.37 9.89
C ASP A 62 6.02 8.74 8.43
N VAL A 63 4.97 8.90 7.60
CA VAL A 63 5.08 9.29 6.19
C VAL A 63 5.46 10.77 6.04
N GLU A 64 6.54 11.01 5.31
CA GLU A 64 6.99 12.33 4.89
C GLU A 64 6.81 12.55 3.38
N LYS A 65 7.04 13.79 2.93
CA LYS A 65 6.99 14.13 1.50
C LYS A 65 8.06 13.36 0.73
N GLY A 66 7.66 12.73 -0.37
CA GLY A 66 8.56 11.95 -1.24
C GLY A 66 8.76 10.50 -0.79
N ASP A 67 8.21 10.10 0.37
CA ASP A 67 8.17 8.70 0.76
C ASP A 67 7.27 7.90 -0.17
N ILE A 68 7.48 6.59 -0.19
CA ILE A 68 6.64 5.64 -0.92
C ILE A 68 5.74 4.90 0.07
N VAL A 69 4.46 4.81 -0.23
CA VAL A 69 3.48 4.02 0.52
C VAL A 69 2.96 2.88 -0.34
N VAL A 70 3.03 1.66 0.19
CA VAL A 70 2.46 0.46 -0.45
C VAL A 70 1.20 0.07 0.33
N THR A 71 0.02 0.22 -0.28
CA THR A 71 -1.26 -0.13 0.34
C THR A 71 -2.32 -0.48 -0.71
N GLN A 72 -3.34 -1.25 -0.32
CA GLN A 72 -4.53 -1.49 -1.15
C GLN A 72 -5.73 -0.64 -0.73
N ASP A 73 -5.64 0.06 0.40
CA ASP A 73 -6.74 0.88 0.91
C ASP A 73 -6.74 2.26 0.24
N TYR A 74 -7.87 2.58 -0.41
CA TYR A 74 -8.01 3.85 -1.13
C TYR A 74 -8.09 5.06 -0.19
N GLY A 75 -8.60 4.90 1.03
CA GLY A 75 -8.59 5.96 2.04
C GLY A 75 -7.18 6.25 2.53
N LEU A 76 -6.43 5.20 2.89
CA LEU A 76 -5.01 5.35 3.27
C LEU A 76 -4.19 5.95 2.12
N ALA A 77 -4.40 5.49 0.89
CA ALA A 77 -3.74 6.04 -0.29
C ALA A 77 -4.03 7.54 -0.48
N ALA A 78 -5.30 7.96 -0.34
CA ALA A 78 -5.67 9.38 -0.45
C ALA A 78 -4.99 10.24 0.62
N MET A 79 -4.93 9.76 1.87
CA MET A 79 -4.26 10.46 2.96
C MET A 79 -2.74 10.56 2.75
N ALA A 80 -2.11 9.50 2.24
CA ALA A 80 -0.69 9.51 1.90
C ALA A 80 -0.40 10.47 0.73
N LEU A 81 -1.24 10.49 -0.31
CA LEU A 81 -1.14 11.44 -1.41
C LEU A 81 -1.26 12.89 -0.94
N ALA A 82 -2.14 13.18 0.03
CA ALA A 82 -2.26 14.51 0.63
C ALA A 82 -0.99 14.97 1.35
N LYS A 83 -0.15 14.02 1.82
CA LYS A 83 1.19 14.29 2.38
C LYS A 83 2.28 14.44 1.31
N ASN A 84 1.94 14.40 0.03
CA ASN A 84 2.87 14.37 -1.10
C ASN A 84 3.80 13.14 -1.09
N ALA A 85 3.30 12.00 -0.61
CA ALA A 85 3.92 10.70 -0.79
C ALA A 85 3.56 10.13 -2.17
N LEU A 86 4.41 9.23 -2.66
CA LEU A 86 4.15 8.38 -3.80
C LEU A 86 3.42 7.12 -3.31
N VAL A 87 2.37 6.68 -4.00
CA VAL A 87 1.55 5.55 -3.50
C VAL A 87 1.30 4.53 -4.59
N ILE A 88 1.45 3.24 -4.25
CA ILE A 88 1.28 2.13 -5.17
C ILE A 88 0.54 0.96 -4.49
N ASP A 89 -0.30 0.27 -5.25
CA ASP A 89 -0.98 -0.94 -4.80
C ASP A 89 -0.14 -2.20 -5.06
N GLN A 90 -0.53 -3.30 -4.43
CA GLN A 90 0.07 -4.60 -4.61
C GLN A 90 0.00 -5.14 -6.05
N ASN A 91 -0.81 -4.57 -6.94
CA ASN A 91 -0.91 -4.99 -8.35
C ASN A 91 -0.03 -4.13 -9.27
N GLY A 92 0.69 -3.15 -8.73
CA GLY A 92 1.56 -2.25 -9.46
C GLY A 92 0.84 -1.01 -9.98
N ARG A 93 -0.39 -0.73 -9.53
CA ARG A 93 -1.09 0.50 -9.87
C ARG A 93 -0.64 1.61 -8.95
N GLU A 94 -0.15 2.69 -9.54
CA GLU A 94 0.07 3.93 -8.80
C GLU A 94 -1.25 4.65 -8.55
N PHE A 95 -1.45 5.08 -7.31
CA PHE A 95 -2.50 6.04 -6.99
C PHE A 95 -1.95 7.44 -7.22
N THR A 96 -2.76 8.29 -7.83
CA THR A 96 -2.39 9.67 -8.14
C THR A 96 -3.57 10.58 -7.84
N GLN A 97 -3.32 11.89 -7.77
CA GLN A 97 -4.37 12.89 -7.53
C GLN A 97 -5.44 12.85 -8.63
N GLU A 98 -5.07 12.45 -9.85
CA GLU A 98 -5.99 12.36 -10.99
C GLU A 98 -6.90 11.12 -10.94
N ASN A 99 -6.54 10.07 -10.19
CA ASN A 99 -7.27 8.80 -10.20
C ASN A 99 -7.93 8.42 -8.86
N ILE A 100 -7.46 8.98 -7.74
CA ILE A 100 -7.86 8.51 -6.41
C ILE A 100 -9.34 8.78 -6.11
N ASP A 101 -9.87 9.93 -6.52
CA ASP A 101 -11.27 10.30 -6.30
C ASP A 101 -12.22 9.33 -7.02
N GLN A 102 -11.90 8.94 -8.26
CA GLN A 102 -12.69 7.99 -9.01
C GLN A 102 -12.67 6.60 -8.36
N LEU A 103 -11.54 6.19 -7.80
CA LEU A 103 -11.39 4.90 -7.11
C LEU A 103 -12.20 4.88 -5.81
N LEU A 104 -12.14 5.96 -5.02
CA LEU A 104 -12.96 6.14 -3.82
C LEU A 104 -14.45 6.12 -4.14
N PHE A 105 -14.87 6.85 -5.17
CA PHE A 105 -16.26 6.86 -5.62
C PHE A 105 -16.73 5.48 -6.06
N THR A 106 -15.91 4.75 -6.81
CA THR A 106 -16.22 3.37 -7.25
C THR A 106 -16.36 2.43 -6.05
N ARG A 107 -15.48 2.53 -5.05
CA ARG A 107 -15.59 1.78 -3.78
C ARG A 107 -16.90 2.10 -3.06
N HIS A 108 -17.28 3.38 -2.98
CA HIS A 108 -18.53 3.82 -2.37
C HIS A 108 -19.76 3.25 -3.09
N LEU A 109 -19.82 3.35 -4.42
CA LEU A 109 -20.90 2.77 -5.21
C LEU A 109 -21.03 1.26 -5.00
N GLY A 110 -19.91 0.53 -4.98
CA GLY A 110 -19.90 -0.89 -4.69
C GLY A 110 -20.47 -1.22 -3.31
N GLN A 111 -20.19 -0.40 -2.30
CA GLN A 111 -20.78 -0.54 -0.97
C GLN A 111 -22.28 -0.27 -0.97
N LYS A 112 -22.75 0.78 -1.65
CA LYS A 112 -24.18 1.09 -1.80
C LYS A 112 -24.95 -0.05 -2.46
N ILE A 113 -24.39 -0.63 -3.52
CA ILE A 113 -25.00 -1.78 -4.22
C ILE A 113 -25.16 -2.97 -3.26
N ARG A 114 -24.10 -3.30 -2.48
CA ARG A 114 -24.17 -4.40 -1.51
C ARG A 114 -25.20 -4.14 -0.39
N GLN A 115 -25.28 -2.90 0.11
CA GLN A 115 -26.26 -2.50 1.12
C GLN A 115 -27.70 -2.62 0.61
N ALA A 116 -27.93 -2.36 -0.68
CA ALA A 116 -29.23 -2.53 -1.33
C ALA A 116 -29.55 -4.01 -1.69
N GLY A 117 -28.74 -4.98 -1.26
CA GLY A 117 -28.92 -6.40 -1.55
C GLY A 117 -28.37 -6.86 -2.91
N GLY A 118 -27.74 -5.95 -3.67
CA GLY A 118 -27.07 -6.27 -4.92
C GLY A 118 -25.78 -7.07 -4.71
N ARG A 119 -25.38 -7.84 -5.73
CA ARG A 119 -24.14 -8.62 -5.72
C ARG A 119 -23.07 -7.94 -6.57
N THR A 120 -21.89 -7.74 -5.99
CA THR A 120 -20.69 -7.32 -6.72
C THR A 120 -19.74 -8.50 -6.88
N LYS A 121 -19.06 -8.63 -8.01
CA LYS A 121 -18.02 -9.66 -8.17
C LYS A 121 -16.85 -9.34 -7.23
N GLY A 122 -16.38 -10.35 -6.50
CA GLY A 122 -15.17 -10.23 -5.69
C GLY A 122 -13.92 -10.06 -6.57
N PRO A 123 -12.78 -9.69 -5.96
CA PRO A 123 -11.51 -9.63 -6.67
C PRO A 123 -11.20 -10.98 -7.34
N LYS A 124 -10.65 -10.94 -8.55
CA LYS A 124 -10.18 -12.15 -9.24
C LYS A 124 -9.01 -12.75 -8.45
N LYS A 125 -8.82 -14.07 -8.57
CA LYS A 125 -7.60 -14.73 -8.08
C LYS A 125 -6.38 -14.04 -8.67
N ARG A 126 -5.40 -13.72 -7.83
CA ARG A 126 -4.16 -13.07 -8.25
C ARG A 126 -3.34 -14.00 -9.15
N ASP A 127 -2.88 -13.47 -10.27
CA ASP A 127 -1.99 -14.15 -11.21
C ASP A 127 -0.52 -13.88 -10.85
N LYS A 128 0.38 -14.84 -11.12
CA LYS A 128 1.83 -14.65 -10.97
C LYS A 128 2.36 -13.54 -11.86
N ASP A 129 1.77 -13.32 -13.03
CA ASP A 129 2.20 -12.23 -13.92
C ASP A 129 1.94 -10.84 -13.33
N VAL A 130 1.00 -10.71 -12.37
CA VAL A 130 0.77 -9.46 -11.64
C VAL A 130 1.97 -9.09 -10.76
N ASN A 131 2.70 -10.08 -10.23
CA ASN A 131 3.91 -9.79 -9.44
C ASN A 131 5.01 -9.16 -10.31
N LYS A 132 5.17 -9.61 -11.56
CA LYS A 132 6.14 -9.01 -12.49
C LYS A 132 5.78 -7.57 -12.83
N ILE A 133 4.47 -7.30 -13.01
CA ILE A 133 3.97 -5.94 -13.25
C ILE A 133 4.25 -5.06 -12.03
N TYR A 134 3.93 -5.57 -10.82
CA TYR A 134 4.24 -4.88 -9.57
C TYR A 134 5.72 -4.55 -9.45
N GLU A 135 6.60 -5.54 -9.60
CA GLU A 135 8.05 -5.36 -9.48
C GLU A 135 8.58 -4.32 -10.46
N LYS A 136 8.14 -4.38 -11.72
CA LYS A 136 8.52 -3.39 -12.74
C LYS A 136 8.08 -1.98 -12.35
N ASN A 137 6.82 -1.80 -11.99
CA ASN A 137 6.27 -0.47 -11.72
C ASN A 137 6.82 0.10 -10.40
N PHE A 138 6.98 -0.74 -9.37
CA PHE A 138 7.59 -0.34 -8.11
C PHE A 138 9.06 0.07 -8.30
N TYR A 139 9.82 -0.64 -9.14
CA TYR A 139 11.19 -0.24 -9.50
C TYR A 139 11.22 1.14 -10.17
N GLN A 140 10.34 1.38 -11.15
CA GLN A 140 10.22 2.69 -11.83
C GLN A 140 9.76 3.81 -10.88
N LEU A 141 8.96 3.47 -9.86
CA LEU A 141 8.58 4.41 -8.81
C LEU A 141 9.78 4.77 -7.92
N CYS A 142 10.61 3.78 -7.55
CA CYS A 142 11.83 4.02 -6.79
C CYS A 142 12.84 4.88 -7.56
N GLU A 143 12.96 4.69 -8.88
CA GLU A 143 13.81 5.55 -9.73
C GLU A 143 13.37 7.02 -9.74
N ARG A 144 12.06 7.28 -9.67
CA ARG A 144 11.51 8.66 -9.60
C ARG A 144 11.61 9.29 -8.22
N ALA A 145 11.62 8.46 -7.17
CA ALA A 145 11.70 8.93 -5.79
C ALA A 145 13.12 9.34 -5.38
N LYS A 146 14.14 8.79 -6.07
CA LYS A 146 15.55 9.10 -5.86
C LYS A 146 15.88 10.55 -6.24
#